data_AF-A0A4Y2SBY4-F1
#
_entry.id   AF-A0A4Y2SBY4-F1
#
_cell.length_a   1.000
_cell.length_b   1.000
_cell.length_c   1.000
_cell.angle_alpha   90.00
_cell.angle_beta   90.00
_cell.angle_gamma   90.00
#
_symmetry.space_group_name_H-M   'P 1'
#
loop_
_entity.id
_entity.type
_entity.pdbx_description
1 polymer ?
#
loop_
_entity_poly.entity_id
_entity_poly.type
_entity_poly.pdbx_seq_one_letter_code
_entity_poly.pdbx_strand_id
1 'polypeptide(L)'
;MYDACPESKYRFLLPPPQRWCRSFAHMHTCLWLIVCPLTPLQPDCVAADCEVRSVIRVLNANNVKQTEIHRQLVEIYGENVMTDGMVRKWVRQFDDERTNVHDEARSGRPSVVNDGLVAKVNEKIRENRWFTIRMLCDEFPQISKTVLHENVTNRLNYRKR
;
A
#
# COMPACT_ATOMS: atom_id res chain seq x y z
N MET A 1 -15.04 6.38 0.90
CA MET A 1 -14.77 7.82 1.02
C MET A 1 -13.35 7.95 1.51
N TYR A 2 -12.41 8.30 0.64
CA TYR A 2 -11.06 8.66 1.06
C TYR A 2 -11.03 10.17 1.21
N ASP A 3 -10.75 10.65 2.42
CA ASP A 3 -10.61 12.07 2.68
C ASP A 3 -9.38 12.62 1.94
N ALA A 4 -9.60 13.72 1.23
CA ALA A 4 -8.55 14.46 0.55
C ALA A 4 -7.56 15.03 1.58
N CYS A 5 -6.28 14.66 1.49
CA CYS A 5 -5.23 15.32 2.25
C CYS A 5 -5.04 16.74 1.68
N PRO A 6 -5.15 17.82 2.48
CA PRO A 6 -5.09 19.18 1.96
C PRO A 6 -3.69 19.52 1.42
N GLU A 7 -3.60 19.94 0.16
CA GLU A 7 -2.36 20.35 -0.54
C GLU A 7 -1.63 21.58 0.05
N SER A 8 -1.99 22.06 1.24
CA SER A 8 -1.52 23.36 1.74
C SER A 8 -0.18 23.34 2.50
N LYS A 9 0.50 22.19 2.66
CA LYS A 9 1.78 22.11 3.40
C LYS A 9 3.06 22.14 2.56
N TYR A 10 2.97 22.11 1.23
CA TYR A 10 4.15 21.93 0.36
C TYR A 10 4.99 23.20 0.07
N ARG A 11 4.88 24.28 0.87
CA ARG A 11 5.69 25.50 0.67
C ARG A 11 7.10 25.45 1.30
N PHE A 12 7.53 24.35 1.90
CA PHE A 12 8.81 24.26 2.62
C PHE A 12 9.83 23.29 2.02
N LEU A 13 9.83 23.05 0.70
CA LEU A 13 10.77 22.15 0.03
C LEU A 13 12.01 22.83 -0.58
N LEU A 14 12.59 23.84 0.08
CA LEU A 14 13.95 24.28 -0.23
C LEU A 14 14.71 24.57 1.08
N PRO A 15 15.83 23.88 1.37
CA PRO A 15 16.68 24.26 2.49
C PRO A 15 17.37 25.61 2.17
N PRO A 16 17.49 26.53 3.15
CA PRO A 16 18.29 27.73 2.96
C PRO A 16 19.78 27.37 2.87
N PRO A 17 20.60 28.19 2.20
CA PRO A 17 22.01 27.88 1.99
C PRO A 17 22.75 27.89 3.34
N GLN A 18 23.37 26.76 3.66
CA GLN A 18 24.23 26.58 4.82
C GLN A 18 25.39 27.59 4.78
N ARG A 19 25.34 28.62 5.63
CA ARG A 19 26.52 29.41 6.03
C ARG A 19 26.59 29.49 7.55
N TRP A 20 27.62 28.83 8.05
CA TRP A 20 28.11 28.80 9.41
C TRP A 20 28.11 30.17 10.10
N CYS A 21 27.62 30.23 11.34
CA CYS A 21 28.15 31.14 12.34
C CYS A 21 28.57 30.34 13.57
N ARG A 22 29.90 30.25 13.73
CA ARG A 22 30.59 29.77 14.92
C ARG A 22 30.35 30.75 16.07
N SER A 23 30.10 30.19 17.26
CA SER A 23 30.29 30.77 18.59
C SER A 23 29.44 31.98 18.98
N PHE A 24 28.50 31.77 19.90
CA PHE A 24 28.32 32.64 21.07
C PHE A 24 27.74 31.82 22.22
N ALA A 25 28.53 31.68 23.28
CA ALA A 25 28.14 31.06 24.53
C ALA A 25 27.42 32.08 25.44
N HIS A 26 26.57 31.52 26.32
CA HIS A 26 25.97 32.09 27.53
C HIS A 26 24.71 32.97 27.42
N MET A 27 23.70 32.50 28.17
CA MET A 27 22.60 33.23 28.83
C MET A 27 21.35 33.54 28.01
N HIS A 28 20.45 32.56 27.92
CA HIS A 28 19.09 32.68 28.51
C HIS A 28 18.39 31.31 28.57
N THR A 29 18.69 30.58 29.63
CA THR A 29 18.29 29.20 29.90
C THR A 29 16.92 29.04 30.58
N CYS A 30 16.05 30.06 30.65
CA CYS A 30 14.91 30.01 31.60
C CYS A 30 13.53 30.50 31.12
N LEU A 31 13.24 30.63 29.82
CA LEU A 31 11.90 31.06 29.37
C LEU A 31 11.12 30.09 28.47
N TRP A 32 11.53 28.82 28.38
CA TRP A 32 10.78 27.79 27.65
C TRP A 32 9.91 26.87 28.53
N LEU A 33 9.85 27.11 29.85
CA LEU A 33 9.21 26.17 30.80
C LEU A 33 7.91 26.65 31.47
N ILE A 34 7.31 27.78 31.10
CA ILE A 34 6.23 28.37 31.93
C ILE A 34 4.82 28.35 31.31
N VAL A 35 4.61 28.06 30.02
CA VAL A 35 3.23 27.96 29.49
C VAL A 35 3.05 26.85 28.45
N CYS A 36 2.78 25.63 28.91
CA CYS A 36 1.73 24.76 28.34
C CYS A 36 1.51 23.51 29.22
N PRO A 37 0.44 23.47 30.04
CA PRO A 37 0.05 22.27 30.78
C PRO A 37 -0.77 21.32 29.90
N LEU A 38 -0.41 20.02 29.91
CA LEU A 38 -1.24 18.88 29.52
C LEU A 38 -1.66 18.75 28.04
N THR A 39 -0.68 18.71 27.13
CA THR A 39 -0.76 17.71 26.05
C THR A 39 0.29 16.64 26.33
N PRO A 40 -0.07 15.35 26.34
CA PRO A 40 0.93 14.29 26.40
C PRO A 40 1.94 14.54 25.28
N LEU A 41 3.23 14.47 25.61
CA LEU A 41 4.25 14.09 24.65
C LEU A 41 3.64 12.98 23.79
N GLN A 42 3.29 13.26 22.53
CA GLN A 42 2.96 12.22 21.57
C GLN A 42 4.28 11.56 21.22
N PRO A 43 4.59 10.35 21.71
CA PRO A 43 5.92 9.74 21.52
C PRO A 43 6.14 9.21 20.10
N ASP A 44 5.17 9.35 19.20
CA ASP A 44 5.13 8.62 17.94
C ASP A 44 4.02 9.19 17.04
N CYS A 45 4.13 10.45 16.64
CA CYS A 45 3.50 10.91 15.40
C CYS A 45 4.29 10.29 14.23
N VAL A 46 4.16 8.97 14.02
CA VAL A 46 4.75 8.31 12.86
C VAL A 46 4.16 9.00 11.64
N ALA A 47 5.01 9.70 10.88
CA ALA A 47 4.58 10.32 9.63
C ALA A 47 3.87 9.28 8.77
N ALA A 48 2.76 9.65 8.14
CA ALA A 48 2.01 8.68 7.36
C ALA A 48 2.94 8.10 6.28
N ASP A 49 2.91 6.79 6.08
CA ASP A 49 3.76 6.08 5.12
C ASP A 49 3.80 6.75 3.73
N CYS A 50 2.65 7.28 3.27
CA CYS A 50 2.54 7.99 2.01
C CYS A 50 3.29 9.33 1.98
N GLU A 51 3.40 10.05 3.11
CA GLU A 51 4.17 11.29 3.22
C GLU A 51 5.66 10.99 3.03
N VAL A 52 6.18 9.99 3.74
CA VAL A 52 7.60 9.60 3.64
C VAL A 52 7.94 9.12 2.23
N ARG A 53 7.06 8.31 1.62
CA ARG A 53 7.23 7.84 0.24
C ARG A 53 7.19 8.98 -0.78
N SER A 54 6.43 10.04 -0.52
CA SER A 54 6.42 11.26 -1.35
C SER A 54 7.77 11.98 -1.30
N VAL A 55 8.37 12.09 -0.11
CA VAL A 55 9.72 12.66 0.05
C VAL A 55 10.77 11.82 -0.67
N ILE A 56 10.70 10.48 -0.57
CA ILE A 56 11.59 9.58 -1.32
C ILE A 56 11.48 9.84 -2.82
N ARG A 57 10.27 9.96 -3.36
CA ARG A 57 10.05 10.21 -4.80
C ARG A 57 10.74 11.50 -5.25
N VAL A 58 10.60 12.58 -4.47
CA VAL A 58 11.24 13.87 -4.76
C VAL A 58 12.76 13.77 -4.67
N LEU A 59 13.30 13.15 -3.61
CA LEU A 59 14.75 12.99 -3.45
C LEU A 59 15.36 12.10 -4.54
N ASN A 60 14.64 11.06 -4.97
CA ASN A 60 15.06 10.20 -6.08
C ASN A 60 15.09 10.97 -7.40
N ALA A 61 14.04 11.77 -7.69
CA ALA A 61 13.99 12.63 -8.87
C ALA A 61 15.10 13.69 -8.89
N ASN A 62 15.57 14.11 -7.71
CA ASN A 62 16.74 14.98 -7.55
C ASN A 62 18.09 14.25 -7.65
N ASN A 63 18.10 12.97 -8.01
CA ASN A 63 19.29 12.11 -8.13
C ASN A 63 20.11 12.01 -6.82
N VAL A 64 19.44 12.10 -5.66
CA VAL A 64 20.10 11.89 -4.36
C VAL A 64 20.46 10.41 -4.23
N LYS A 65 21.69 10.12 -3.80
CA LYS A 65 22.11 8.72 -3.57
C LYS A 65 21.24 8.06 -2.52
N GLN A 66 20.86 6.81 -2.74
CA GLN A 66 20.02 6.02 -1.84
C GLN A 66 20.48 6.04 -0.36
N THR A 67 21.79 5.93 -0.12
CA THR A 67 22.37 5.99 1.23
C THR A 67 22.13 7.34 1.93
N GLU A 68 22.03 8.41 1.14
CA GLU A 68 21.79 9.76 1.62
C GLU A 68 20.29 10.03 1.82
N ILE A 69 19.42 9.40 1.03
CA ILE A 69 17.97 9.48 1.20
C ILE A 69 17.58 9.00 2.61
N HIS A 70 18.05 7.84 3.03
CA HIS A 70 17.75 7.32 4.38
C HIS A 70 18.25 8.26 5.49
N ARG A 71 19.46 8.83 5.34
CA ARG A 71 20.02 9.78 6.30
C ARG A 71 19.12 11.02 6.46
N GLN A 72 18.64 11.57 5.35
CA GLN A 72 17.74 12.74 5.38
C GLN A 72 16.36 12.40 5.95
N LEU A 73 15.84 11.20 5.69
CA LEU A 73 14.57 10.78 6.29
C LEU A 73 14.66 10.67 7.82
N VAL A 74 15.77 10.13 8.34
CA VAL A 74 16.02 10.07 9.80
C VAL A 74 16.14 11.48 10.40
N GLU A 75 16.77 12.42 9.68
CA GLU A 75 16.88 13.81 10.12
C GLU A 75 15.52 14.54 10.17
N ILE A 76 14.60 14.24 9.23
CA ILE A 76 13.29 14.90 9.13
C ILE A 76 12.24 14.26 10.05
N TYR A 77 12.20 12.92 10.11
CA TYR A 77 11.11 12.15 10.74
C TYR A 77 11.54 11.37 11.98
N GLY A 78 12.84 11.31 12.28
CA GLY A 78 13.40 10.55 13.40
C GLY A 78 13.78 9.11 13.03
N GLU A 79 14.40 8.41 13.99
CA GLU A 79 14.99 7.07 13.80
C GLU A 79 13.96 5.99 13.44
N ASN A 80 12.69 6.19 13.79
CA ASN A 80 11.61 5.19 13.64
C ASN A 80 10.86 5.27 12.30
N VAL A 81 11.33 6.06 11.34
CA VAL A 81 10.59 6.34 10.09
C VAL A 81 10.40 5.11 9.21
N MET A 82 11.45 4.67 8.52
CA MET A 82 11.44 3.49 7.67
C MET A 82 12.84 2.95 7.57
N THR A 83 12.95 1.62 7.50
CA THR A 83 14.27 1.01 7.37
C THR A 83 14.88 1.31 6.02
N ASP A 84 16.21 1.30 5.95
CA ASP A 84 16.95 1.44 4.69
C ASP A 84 16.43 0.44 3.63
N GLY A 85 16.06 -0.78 4.01
CA GLY A 85 15.47 -1.77 3.11
C GLY A 85 14.17 -1.32 2.44
N MET A 86 13.28 -0.63 3.17
CA MET A 86 12.06 -0.04 2.59
C MET A 86 12.40 1.11 1.65
N VAL A 87 13.35 1.98 2.01
CA VAL A 87 13.82 3.07 1.12
C VAL A 87 14.32 2.47 -0.20
N ARG A 88 15.13 1.41 -0.14
CA ARG A 88 15.64 0.77 -1.36
C ARG A 88 14.54 0.18 -2.23
N LYS A 89 13.53 -0.41 -1.62
CA LYS A 89 12.35 -0.93 -2.33
C LYS A 89 11.60 0.19 -3.06
N TRP A 90 11.36 1.32 -2.40
CA TRP A 90 10.64 2.45 -2.99
C TRP A 90 11.42 3.15 -4.09
N VAL A 91 12.72 3.37 -3.90
CA VAL A 91 13.60 3.93 -4.94
C VAL A 91 13.51 3.11 -6.23
N ARG A 92 13.65 1.78 -6.16
CA ARG A 92 13.52 0.89 -7.33
C ARG A 92 12.15 1.01 -8.00
N GLN A 93 11.08 1.06 -7.23
CA GLN A 93 9.74 1.22 -7.81
C GLN A 93 9.57 2.55 -8.52
N PHE A 94 10.15 3.63 -8.00
CA PHE A 94 10.11 4.94 -8.65
C PHE A 94 10.99 4.98 -9.91
N ASP A 95 12.10 4.24 -9.94
CA ASP A 95 12.92 4.05 -11.14
C ASP A 95 12.15 3.25 -12.22
N ASP A 96 11.32 2.27 -11.80
CA ASP A 96 10.40 1.52 -12.65
C ASP A 96 9.14 2.33 -13.05
N GLU A 97 9.22 3.67 -13.04
CA GLU A 97 8.18 4.62 -13.44
C GLU A 97 6.87 4.60 -12.61
N ARG A 98 6.87 3.97 -11.42
CA ARG A 98 5.70 4.04 -10.52
C ARG A 98 5.49 5.47 -10.06
N THR A 99 4.27 6.01 -10.19
CA THR A 99 3.94 7.36 -9.71
C THR A 99 3.12 7.38 -8.43
N ASN A 100 2.51 6.25 -8.07
CA ASN A 100 1.64 6.13 -6.90
C ASN A 100 2.44 5.81 -5.62
N VAL A 101 2.27 6.64 -4.59
CA VAL A 101 2.90 6.52 -3.27
C VAL A 101 2.18 5.54 -2.34
N HIS A 102 0.95 5.15 -2.68
CA HIS A 102 0.19 4.16 -1.94
C HIS A 102 0.53 2.75 -2.38
N ASP A 103 0.35 1.79 -1.47
CA ASP A 103 0.44 0.38 -1.82
C ASP A 103 -0.63 0.03 -2.86
N GLU A 104 -0.27 -0.85 -3.79
CA GLU A 104 -1.25 -1.39 -4.72
C GLU A 104 -2.28 -2.23 -3.96
N ALA A 105 -3.51 -2.22 -4.44
CA ALA A 105 -4.52 -3.13 -3.93
C ALA A 105 -3.95 -4.55 -3.99
N ARG A 106 -3.96 -5.25 -2.84
CA ARG A 106 -3.52 -6.64 -2.80
C ARG A 106 -4.41 -7.42 -3.77
N SER A 107 -3.81 -7.99 -4.81
CA SER A 107 -4.50 -8.98 -5.64
C SER A 107 -4.92 -10.11 -4.70
N GLY A 108 -6.21 -10.25 -4.45
CA GLY A 108 -6.75 -11.32 -3.62
C GLY A 108 -6.39 -12.69 -4.19
N ARG A 109 -6.61 -13.75 -3.41
CA ARG A 109 -6.49 -15.12 -3.92
C ARG A 109 -7.38 -15.26 -5.16
N PRO A 110 -6.84 -15.66 -6.33
CA PRO A 110 -7.67 -15.93 -7.50
C PRO A 110 -8.72 -16.96 -7.10
N SER A 111 -9.99 -16.65 -7.34
CA SER A 111 -11.06 -17.63 -7.19
C SER A 111 -10.76 -18.80 -8.13
N VAL A 112 -10.82 -20.03 -7.62
CA VAL A 112 -10.74 -21.26 -8.44
C VAL A 112 -11.86 -21.30 -9.48
N VAL A 113 -12.91 -20.49 -9.28
CA VAL A 113 -13.98 -20.24 -10.24
C VAL A 113 -13.59 -19.11 -11.18
N ASN A 114 -13.20 -19.46 -12.40
CA ASN A 114 -13.09 -18.54 -13.53
C ASN A 114 -14.41 -18.57 -14.34
N ASP A 115 -14.83 -17.45 -14.92
CA ASP A 115 -16.00 -17.35 -15.80
C ASP A 115 -15.93 -18.36 -16.96
N GLY A 116 -14.73 -18.68 -17.45
CA GLY A 116 -14.52 -19.72 -18.46
C GLY A 116 -14.92 -21.12 -17.98
N LEU A 117 -14.73 -21.45 -16.70
CA LEU A 117 -15.20 -22.70 -16.11
C LEU A 117 -16.73 -22.71 -15.99
N VAL A 118 -17.32 -21.59 -15.58
CA VAL A 118 -18.78 -21.45 -15.46
C VAL A 118 -19.46 -21.66 -16.82
N ALA A 119 -18.90 -21.10 -17.89
CA ALA A 119 -19.40 -21.25 -19.25
C ALA A 119 -19.38 -22.72 -19.71
N LYS A 120 -18.26 -23.44 -19.50
CA LYS A 120 -18.14 -24.86 -19.87
C LYS A 120 -19.11 -25.77 -19.09
N VAL A 121 -19.28 -25.52 -17.80
CA VAL A 121 -20.26 -26.25 -16.98
C VAL A 121 -21.69 -26.01 -17.50
N ASN A 122 -22.02 -24.76 -17.85
CA ASN A 122 -23.33 -24.41 -18.41
C ASN A 122 -23.59 -25.07 -19.77
N GLU A 123 -22.58 -25.14 -20.64
CA GLU A 123 -22.66 -25.83 -21.92
C GLU A 123 -23.00 -27.31 -21.73
N LYS A 124 -22.30 -28.03 -20.85
CA LYS A 124 -22.58 -29.45 -20.56
C LYS A 124 -24.00 -29.70 -20.03
N ILE A 125 -24.50 -28.81 -19.18
CA ILE A 125 -25.87 -28.90 -18.66
C ILE A 125 -26.91 -28.64 -19.78
N ARG A 126 -26.60 -27.77 -20.74
CA ARG A 126 -27.47 -27.48 -21.89
C ARG A 126 -27.45 -28.60 -22.93
N GLU A 127 -26.29 -29.22 -23.17
CA GLU A 127 -26.14 -30.37 -24.06
C GLU A 127 -26.98 -31.57 -23.59
N ASN A 128 -27.02 -31.81 -22.28
CA ASN A 128 -27.78 -32.90 -21.70
C ASN A 128 -28.58 -32.44 -20.49
N ARG A 129 -29.90 -32.31 -20.65
CA ARG A 129 -30.80 -31.86 -19.58
C ARG A 129 -30.81 -32.77 -18.34
N TRP A 130 -30.36 -34.03 -18.45
CA TRP A 130 -30.24 -34.96 -17.32
C TRP A 130 -28.86 -34.98 -16.66
N PHE A 131 -28.01 -33.99 -16.94
CA PHE A 131 -26.69 -33.91 -16.33
C PHE A 131 -26.77 -33.78 -14.80
N THR A 132 -25.98 -34.59 -14.09
CA THR A 132 -25.89 -34.55 -12.62
C THR A 132 -24.55 -34.00 -12.16
N ILE A 133 -24.48 -33.53 -10.91
CA ILE A 133 -23.22 -33.05 -10.31
C ILE A 133 -22.15 -34.16 -10.32
N ARG A 134 -22.53 -35.44 -10.20
CA ARG A 134 -21.57 -36.55 -10.28
C ARG A 134 -20.93 -36.63 -11.67
N MET A 135 -21.72 -36.49 -12.73
CA MET A 135 -21.21 -36.46 -14.11
C MET A 135 -20.30 -35.25 -14.36
N LEU A 136 -20.58 -34.10 -13.72
CA LEU A 136 -19.66 -32.95 -13.78
C LEU A 136 -18.34 -33.24 -13.08
N CYS A 137 -18.33 -33.97 -11.97
CA CYS A 137 -17.08 -34.36 -11.33
C CYS A 137 -16.26 -35.31 -12.20
N ASP A 138 -16.91 -36.21 -12.94
CA ASP A 138 -16.24 -37.15 -13.84
C ASP A 138 -15.64 -36.42 -15.06
N GLU A 139 -16.34 -35.42 -15.60
CA GLU A 139 -15.89 -34.60 -16.73
C GLU A 139 -14.81 -33.58 -16.32
N PHE A 140 -14.89 -33.07 -15.09
CA PHE A 140 -13.96 -32.08 -14.54
C PHE A 140 -13.25 -32.59 -13.28
N PRO A 141 -12.42 -33.64 -13.38
CA PRO A 141 -11.77 -34.27 -12.22
C PRO A 141 -10.80 -33.34 -11.48
N GLN A 142 -10.30 -32.30 -12.16
CA GLN A 142 -9.44 -31.27 -11.58
C GLN A 142 -10.18 -30.23 -10.73
N ILE A 143 -11.52 -30.22 -10.77
CA ILE A 143 -12.36 -29.28 -10.04
C ILE A 143 -13.05 -30.00 -8.89
N SER A 144 -13.03 -29.39 -7.71
CA SER A 144 -13.69 -29.99 -6.55
C SER A 144 -15.21 -30.00 -6.70
N LYS A 145 -15.84 -31.04 -6.15
CA LYS A 145 -17.31 -31.18 -6.13
C LYS A 145 -18.02 -29.96 -5.55
N THR A 146 -17.44 -29.33 -4.52
CA THR A 146 -17.98 -28.13 -3.88
C THR A 146 -18.03 -26.96 -4.86
N VAL A 147 -16.95 -26.73 -5.61
CA VAL A 147 -16.90 -25.66 -6.62
C VAL A 147 -17.91 -25.90 -7.74
N LEU A 148 -18.05 -27.14 -8.21
CA LEU A 148 -19.06 -27.49 -9.20
C LEU A 148 -20.48 -27.26 -8.66
N HIS A 149 -20.75 -27.64 -7.42
CA HIS A 149 -22.04 -27.42 -6.77
C HIS A 149 -22.38 -25.93 -6.63
N GLU A 150 -21.42 -25.10 -6.21
CA GLU A 150 -21.56 -23.65 -6.14
C GLU A 150 -21.84 -23.04 -7.51
N ASN A 151 -21.15 -23.50 -8.56
CA ASN A 151 -21.38 -23.00 -9.92
C ASN A 151 -22.79 -23.33 -10.42
N VAL A 152 -23.24 -24.57 -10.25
CA VAL A 152 -24.58 -24.99 -10.67
C VAL A 152 -25.68 -24.25 -9.89
N THR A 153 -25.50 -24.11 -8.58
CA THR A 153 -26.56 -23.61 -7.68
C THR A 153 -26.53 -22.08 -7.54
N ASN A 154 -25.37 -21.48 -7.32
CA ASN A 154 -25.25 -20.05 -7.01
C ASN A 154 -25.02 -19.21 -8.26
N ARG A 155 -24.19 -19.69 -9.20
CA ARG A 155 -23.83 -18.91 -10.40
C ARG A 155 -24.83 -19.10 -11.53
N LEU A 156 -25.18 -20.35 -11.83
CA LEU A 156 -26.10 -20.70 -12.91
C LEU A 156 -27.57 -20.80 -12.45
N ASN A 157 -27.82 -20.78 -11.14
CA ASN A 157 -29.16 -20.81 -10.55
C ASN A 157 -30.04 -21.99 -11.01
N TYR A 158 -29.43 -23.13 -11.35
CA TYR A 158 -30.18 -24.35 -11.66
C TYR A 158 -30.78 -24.92 -10.37
N ARG A 159 -32.11 -25.10 -10.36
CA ARG A 159 -32.82 -25.74 -9.27
C ARG A 159 -32.99 -27.22 -9.56
N LYS A 160 -32.76 -28.06 -8.55
CA LYS A 160 -33.12 -29.48 -8.62
C LYS A 160 -34.64 -29.57 -8.81
N ARG A 161 -35.06 -30.08 -9.97
CA ARG A 161 -36.46 -30.38 -10.25
C ARG A 161 -36.82 -31.74 -9.65
#